data_AF-A0A0B8WD29-F1
#
_entry.id   AF-A0A0B8WD29-F1
#
_cell.length_a   1.000
_cell.length_b   1.000
_cell.length_c   1.000
_cell.angle_alpha   90.00
_cell.angle_beta   90.00
_cell.angle_gamma   90.00
#
_symmetry.space_group_name_H-M   'P 1'
#
loop_
_entity.id
_entity.type
_entity.pdbx_description
1 polymer ?
#
loop_
_entity_poly.entity_id
_entity_poly.type
_entity_poly.pdbx_seq_one_letter_code
_entity_poly.pdbx_strand_id
1 'polypeptide(L)'
;MLSSLLFLLFSFSFAQSDLHCASGSFRFLTNGVTSTSKSFYCYNSDKTQLYSKECKNQKCPLAFDSKKYFNFSDLHDENSNPGFNLCRKLDGKPEILEFQADKEWFKLDRCNFKDGSFVSTSELLKFYLQKKN
;
A
#
# COMPACT_ATOMS: atom_id res chain seq x y z
N MET A 1 -12.29 53.82 -3.93
CA MET A 1 -12.38 52.56 -4.69
C MET A 1 -11.69 51.47 -3.88
N LEU A 2 -12.44 50.76 -3.02
CA LEU A 2 -11.88 49.67 -2.21
C LEU A 2 -11.94 48.39 -3.04
N SER A 3 -10.80 48.00 -3.57
CA SER A 3 -10.59 46.72 -4.25
C SER A 3 -10.56 45.62 -3.19
N SER A 4 -11.71 44.97 -2.97
CA SER A 4 -11.80 43.78 -2.13
C SER A 4 -11.08 42.62 -2.80
N LEU A 5 -9.85 42.34 -2.34
CA LEU A 5 -9.10 41.13 -2.67
C LEU A 5 -9.83 39.92 -2.04
N LEU A 6 -10.55 39.16 -2.86
CA LEU A 6 -11.18 37.91 -2.44
C LEU A 6 -10.09 36.81 -2.42
N PHE A 7 -9.51 36.53 -1.25
CA PHE A 7 -8.66 35.36 -1.05
C PHE A 7 -9.54 34.10 -1.08
N LEU A 8 -9.59 33.42 -2.23
CA LEU A 8 -10.10 32.06 -2.35
C LEU A 8 -9.13 31.11 -1.60
N LEU A 9 -9.44 30.84 -0.34
CA LEU A 9 -8.87 29.74 0.42
C LEU A 9 -9.36 28.43 -0.21
N PHE A 10 -8.57 27.89 -1.15
CA PHE A 10 -8.73 26.51 -1.59
C PHE A 10 -8.32 25.58 -0.45
N SER A 11 -9.30 25.21 0.37
CA SER A 11 -9.19 24.12 1.32
C SER A 11 -9.05 22.81 0.54
N PHE A 12 -7.81 22.41 0.22
CA PHE A 12 -7.53 21.07 -0.28
C PHE A 12 -7.83 20.07 0.85
N SER A 13 -9.06 19.58 0.91
CA SER A 13 -9.38 18.38 1.67
C SER A 13 -8.66 17.23 1.00
N PHE A 14 -7.53 16.80 1.57
CA PHE A 14 -6.90 15.54 1.20
C PHE A 14 -7.85 14.42 1.60
N ALA A 15 -8.74 14.03 0.67
CA ALA A 15 -9.60 12.88 0.86
C ALA A 15 -8.72 11.64 0.97
N GLN A 16 -8.63 11.07 2.17
CA GLN A 16 -8.08 9.74 2.35
C GLN A 16 -8.95 8.79 1.53
N SER A 17 -8.36 8.12 0.55
CA SER A 17 -9.07 7.18 -0.31
C SER A 17 -9.90 6.19 0.52
N ASP A 18 -11.21 6.16 0.28
CA ASP A 18 -12.09 5.19 0.91
C ASP A 18 -11.72 3.76 0.44
N LEU A 19 -11.39 2.90 1.41
CA LEU A 19 -11.07 1.51 1.15
C LEU A 19 -12.33 0.65 1.18
N HIS A 20 -12.61 0.00 0.05
CA HIS A 20 -13.64 -1.04 -0.09
C HIS A 20 -13.07 -2.40 0.31
N CYS A 21 -13.76 -3.15 1.16
CA CYS A 21 -13.32 -4.47 1.62
C CYS A 21 -14.27 -5.56 1.16
N ALA A 22 -13.74 -6.61 0.54
CA ALA A 22 -14.53 -7.70 -0.01
C ALA A 22 -13.80 -9.05 0.09
N SER A 23 -14.58 -10.12 0.03
CA SER A 23 -14.06 -11.46 -0.25
C SER A 23 -13.74 -11.55 -1.74
N GLY A 24 -12.54 -12.01 -2.08
CA GLY A 24 -12.12 -12.21 -3.45
C GLY A 24 -11.03 -13.26 -3.54
N SER A 25 -10.22 -13.19 -4.59
CA SER A 25 -9.14 -14.14 -4.84
C SER A 25 -7.85 -13.42 -5.19
N PHE A 26 -6.74 -14.00 -4.74
CA PHE A 26 -5.41 -13.70 -5.24
C PHE A 26 -5.00 -14.73 -6.28
N ARG A 27 -4.22 -14.27 -7.26
CA ARG A 27 -3.57 -15.10 -8.26
C ARG A 27 -2.07 -14.85 -8.20
N PHE A 28 -1.30 -15.93 -8.14
CA PHE A 28 0.16 -15.90 -8.07
C PHE A 28 0.71 -16.63 -9.30
N LEU A 29 1.86 -16.17 -9.80
CA LEU A 29 2.60 -16.84 -10.86
C LEU A 29 3.95 -17.29 -10.31
N THR A 30 4.12 -18.60 -10.15
CA THR A 30 5.36 -19.20 -9.66
C THR A 30 5.85 -20.22 -10.69
N ASN A 31 7.02 -19.97 -11.28
CA ASN A 31 7.62 -20.86 -12.30
C ASN A 31 6.67 -21.19 -13.47
N GLY A 32 5.90 -20.19 -13.93
CA GLY A 32 4.91 -20.35 -14.99
C GLY A 32 3.60 -21.02 -14.56
N VAL A 33 3.50 -21.49 -13.31
CA VAL A 33 2.28 -22.09 -12.76
C VAL A 33 1.48 -21.02 -12.04
N THR A 34 0.20 -20.89 -12.45
CA THR A 34 -0.76 -20.01 -11.81
C THR A 34 -1.43 -20.72 -10.64
N SER A 35 -1.37 -20.14 -9.44
CA SER A 35 -2.14 -20.60 -8.28
C SER A 35 -3.12 -19.53 -7.82
N THR A 36 -4.28 -19.96 -7.32
CA THR A 36 -5.34 -19.07 -6.85
C THR A 36 -5.63 -19.35 -5.38
N SER A 37 -5.77 -18.31 -4.56
CA SER A 37 -6.22 -18.44 -3.18
C SER A 37 -7.34 -17.46 -2.86
N LYS A 38 -8.32 -17.88 -2.07
CA LYS A 38 -9.40 -17.00 -1.59
C LYS A 38 -8.89 -16.19 -0.41
N SER A 39 -9.32 -14.93 -0.31
CA SER A 39 -8.96 -14.06 0.81
C SER A 39 -9.99 -12.94 0.99
N PHE A 40 -9.96 -12.28 2.15
CA PHE A 40 -10.73 -11.07 2.44
C PHE A 40 -9.75 -9.89 2.53
N TYR A 41 -9.92 -8.89 1.68
CA TYR A 41 -8.97 -7.78 1.56
C TYR A 41 -9.68 -6.48 1.23
N CYS A 42 -8.96 -5.37 1.43
CA CYS A 42 -9.42 -4.02 1.14
C CYS A 42 -8.59 -3.38 0.03
N TYR A 43 -9.23 -2.62 -0.85
CA TYR A 43 -8.60 -1.89 -1.94
C TYR A 43 -9.28 -0.53 -2.14
N ASN A 44 -8.59 0.42 -2.77
CA ASN A 44 -9.16 1.72 -3.15
C ASN A 44 -9.93 1.65 -4.48
N SER A 45 -10.72 2.69 -4.78
CA SER A 45 -11.43 2.82 -6.07
C SER A 45 -10.55 2.54 -7.27
N ASP A 46 -9.33 3.08 -7.26
CA ASP A 46 -8.38 3.06 -8.37
C ASP A 46 -7.59 1.75 -8.46
N LYS A 47 -7.79 0.82 -7.53
CA LYS A 47 -7.15 -0.50 -7.49
C LYS A 47 -5.62 -0.43 -7.42
N THR A 48 -5.08 0.66 -6.87
CA THR A 48 -3.64 0.91 -6.68
C THR A 48 -3.16 0.63 -5.25
N GLN A 49 -4.09 0.41 -4.33
CA GLN A 49 -3.84 0.11 -2.93
C GLN A 49 -4.46 -1.23 -2.56
N LEU A 50 -3.74 -2.02 -1.76
CA LEU A 50 -4.19 -3.33 -1.30
C LEU A 50 -3.79 -3.56 0.14
N TYR A 51 -4.75 -3.96 0.97
CA TYR A 51 -4.57 -4.13 2.41
C TYR A 51 -5.26 -5.40 2.90
N SER A 52 -4.70 -6.04 3.91
CA SER A 52 -5.48 -6.92 4.76
C SER A 52 -6.44 -6.09 5.63
N LYS A 53 -7.51 -6.72 6.12
CA LYS A 53 -8.60 -6.02 6.84
C LYS A 53 -8.09 -5.25 8.06
N GLU A 54 -7.21 -5.88 8.81
CA GLU A 54 -6.58 -5.37 10.04
C GLU A 54 -5.58 -4.23 9.77
N CYS A 55 -5.07 -4.13 8.54
CA CYS A 55 -4.21 -3.04 8.12
C CYS A 55 -4.97 -1.78 7.66
N LYS A 56 -6.31 -1.84 7.57
CA LYS A 56 -7.13 -0.68 7.21
C LYS A 56 -6.82 0.50 8.14
N ASN A 57 -6.65 1.68 7.55
CA ASN A 57 -6.33 2.93 8.26
C ASN A 57 -5.04 2.83 9.10
N GLN A 58 -4.04 2.10 8.59
CA GLN A 58 -2.71 1.97 9.20
C GLN A 58 -2.69 1.34 10.60
N LYS A 59 -3.67 0.48 10.90
CA LYS A 59 -3.84 -0.10 12.25
C LYS A 59 -3.01 -1.35 12.53
N CYS A 60 -2.30 -1.90 11.55
CA CYS A 60 -1.51 -3.12 11.74
C CYS A 60 -0.06 -2.79 12.15
N PRO A 61 0.39 -3.18 13.37
CA PRO A 61 1.67 -2.72 13.92
C PRO A 61 2.92 -3.24 13.18
N LEU A 62 2.84 -4.43 12.56
CA LEU A 62 3.98 -4.97 11.82
C LEU A 62 4.29 -4.17 10.56
N ALA A 63 3.25 -3.61 9.93
CA ALA A 63 3.40 -2.79 8.73
C ALA A 63 3.64 -1.31 9.04
N PHE A 64 3.00 -0.79 10.10
CA PHE A 64 2.98 0.63 10.42
C PHE A 64 3.46 0.88 11.85
N ASP A 65 4.78 1.00 11.99
CA ASP A 65 5.42 1.46 13.23
C ASP A 65 5.93 2.89 13.05
N SER A 66 5.23 3.84 13.66
CA SER A 66 5.57 5.26 13.62
C SER A 66 6.91 5.61 14.30
N LYS A 67 7.50 4.70 15.07
CA LYS A 67 8.81 4.87 15.71
C LYS A 67 9.97 4.48 14.79
N LYS A 68 9.72 3.73 13.72
CA LYS A 68 10.72 3.37 12.71
C LYS A 68 10.84 4.47 11.65
N TYR A 69 12.07 4.71 11.22
CA TYR A 69 12.41 5.65 10.17
C TYR A 69 13.43 5.01 9.24
N PHE A 70 13.30 5.27 7.94
CA PHE A 70 14.21 4.77 6.92
C PHE A 70 14.68 5.94 6.07
N ASN A 71 15.96 6.02 5.77
CA ASN A 71 16.43 6.99 4.79
C ASN A 71 16.14 6.45 3.39
N PHE A 72 15.80 7.35 2.48
CA PHE A 72 15.59 6.98 1.07
C PHE A 72 16.81 6.27 0.48
N SER A 73 18.02 6.71 0.84
CA SER A 73 19.29 6.06 0.46
C SER A 73 19.35 4.60 0.87
N ASP A 74 18.76 4.23 2.00
CA ASP A 74 18.79 2.86 2.53
C ASP A 74 17.82 1.93 1.78
N LEU A 75 16.87 2.52 1.05
CA LEU A 75 15.85 1.83 0.28
C LEU A 75 16.17 1.82 -1.22
N HIS A 76 17.09 2.67 -1.67
CA HIS A 76 17.46 2.82 -3.06
C HIS A 76 18.62 1.86 -3.40
N ASP A 77 18.30 0.82 -4.15
CA ASP A 77 19.25 -0.07 -4.81
C ASP A 77 18.87 -0.05 -6.29
N GLU A 78 19.83 0.25 -7.18
CA GLU A 78 19.59 0.35 -8.62
C GLU A 78 19.01 -0.95 -9.21
N ASN A 79 19.23 -2.10 -8.55
CA ASN A 79 18.77 -3.40 -9.00
C ASN A 79 17.49 -3.89 -8.29
N SER A 80 16.86 -3.08 -7.44
CA SER A 80 15.69 -3.51 -6.67
C SER A 80 14.59 -2.47 -6.53
N ASN A 81 13.34 -2.95 -6.44
CA ASN A 81 12.18 -2.10 -6.12
C ASN A 81 12.32 -1.55 -4.69
N PRO A 82 12.27 -0.22 -4.46
CA PRO A 82 12.39 0.37 -3.13
C PRO A 82 11.34 -0.12 -2.12
N GLY A 83 10.12 -0.41 -2.57
CA GLY A 83 9.06 -0.99 -1.76
C GLY A 83 9.40 -2.42 -1.31
N PHE A 84 10.11 -3.18 -2.14
CA PHE A 84 10.61 -4.51 -1.77
C PHE A 84 11.75 -4.44 -0.76
N ASN A 85 12.65 -3.48 -0.93
CA ASN A 85 13.70 -3.20 0.05
C ASN A 85 13.10 -2.82 1.41
N LEU A 86 12.12 -1.92 1.42
CA LEU A 86 11.41 -1.51 2.63
C LEU A 86 10.70 -2.69 3.29
N CYS A 87 9.98 -3.50 2.51
CA CYS A 87 9.29 -4.68 3.01
C CYS A 87 10.26 -5.65 3.72
N ARG A 88 11.43 -5.92 3.13
CA ARG A 88 12.45 -6.77 3.75
C ARG A 88 13.01 -6.18 5.04
N LYS A 89 13.24 -4.86 5.10
CA LYS A 89 13.67 -4.17 6.32
C LYS A 89 12.62 -4.18 7.43
N LEU A 90 11.35 -4.39 7.09
CA LEU A 90 10.24 -4.57 8.03
C LEU A 90 10.01 -6.05 8.38
N ASP A 91 10.96 -6.93 8.09
CA ASP A 91 10.88 -8.39 8.29
C ASP A 91 9.70 -9.06 7.56
N GLY A 92 9.19 -8.40 6.52
CA GLY A 92 8.15 -8.91 5.65
C GLY A 92 8.70 -9.58 4.39
N LYS A 93 7.81 -10.26 3.68
CA LYS A 93 8.10 -10.93 2.41
C LYS A 93 7.45 -10.16 1.25
N PRO A 94 8.23 -9.61 0.31
CA PRO A 94 7.67 -8.96 -0.87
C PRO A 94 7.08 -10.00 -1.82
N GLU A 95 5.91 -9.71 -2.37
CA GLU A 95 5.18 -10.58 -3.30
C GLU A 95 4.60 -9.75 -4.45
N ILE A 96 4.73 -10.24 -5.68
CA ILE A 96 3.96 -9.76 -6.84
C ILE A 96 2.77 -10.70 -6.99
N LEU A 97 1.57 -10.14 -7.13
CA LEU A 97 0.35 -10.91 -7.30
C LEU A 97 -0.69 -10.13 -8.10
N GLU A 98 -1.77 -10.81 -8.44
CA GLU A 98 -2.99 -10.16 -8.90
C GLU A 98 -4.10 -10.39 -7.90
N PHE A 99 -4.92 -9.37 -7.65
CA PHE A 99 -6.11 -9.47 -6.82
C PHE A 99 -7.35 -9.24 -7.67
N GLN A 100 -8.43 -9.90 -7.30
CA GLN A 100 -9.70 -9.76 -8.00
C GLN A 100 -10.50 -8.56 -7.46
N ALA A 101 -10.99 -7.69 -8.33
CA ALA A 101 -11.98 -6.69 -7.97
C ALA A 101 -12.92 -6.47 -9.13
N ASP A 102 -14.22 -6.29 -8.87
CA ASP A 102 -15.21 -6.02 -9.92
C ASP A 102 -15.18 -7.04 -11.09
N LYS A 103 -14.84 -8.31 -10.78
CA LYS A 103 -14.62 -9.43 -11.72
C LYS A 103 -13.37 -9.33 -12.62
N GLU A 104 -12.55 -8.31 -12.43
CA GLU A 104 -11.28 -8.11 -13.12
C GLU A 104 -10.09 -8.44 -12.22
N TRP A 105 -8.92 -8.64 -12.83
CA TRP A 105 -7.66 -8.94 -12.13
C TRP A 105 -6.74 -7.74 -12.21
N PHE A 106 -6.28 -7.27 -11.05
CA PHE A 106 -5.39 -6.11 -10.93
C PHE A 106 -4.06 -6.55 -10.37
N LYS A 107 -2.96 -6.22 -11.06
CA LYS A 107 -1.61 -6.56 -10.64
C LYS A 107 -1.08 -5.51 -9.67
N LEU A 108 -0.64 -5.96 -8.51
CA LEU A 108 0.05 -5.13 -7.53
C LEU A 108 1.19 -5.90 -6.89
N ASP A 109 1.99 -5.15 -6.14
CA ASP A 109 2.94 -5.72 -5.23
C ASP A 109 2.49 -5.49 -3.78
N ARG A 110 2.89 -6.40 -2.88
CA ARG A 110 2.58 -6.29 -1.45
C ARG A 110 3.73 -6.76 -0.60
N CYS A 111 3.71 -6.34 0.65
CA CYS A 111 4.49 -6.90 1.73
C CYS A 111 3.61 -7.80 2.58
N ASN A 112 3.97 -9.07 2.71
CA ASN A 112 3.28 -10.06 3.54
C ASN A 112 4.07 -10.27 4.85
N PHE A 113 3.43 -10.08 5.99
CA PHE A 113 4.05 -10.16 7.31
C PHE A 113 3.85 -11.52 7.97
N LYS A 114 4.61 -11.80 9.02
CA LYS A 114 4.61 -13.11 9.70
C LYS A 114 3.28 -13.48 10.35
N ASP A 115 2.47 -12.49 10.70
CA ASP A 115 1.11 -12.68 11.25
C ASP A 115 0.04 -12.89 10.15
N GLY A 116 0.45 -12.89 8.88
CA GLY A 116 -0.44 -13.01 7.72
C GLY A 116 -1.07 -11.69 7.27
N SER A 117 -0.79 -10.58 7.96
CA SER A 117 -1.20 -9.26 7.52
C SER A 117 -0.41 -8.84 6.28
N PHE A 118 -1.00 -7.95 5.47
CA PHE A 118 -0.30 -7.43 4.30
C PHE A 118 -0.76 -6.05 3.88
N VAL A 119 0.14 -5.36 3.18
CA VAL A 119 -0.06 -4.00 2.65
C VAL A 119 0.67 -3.87 1.32
N SER A 120 0.10 -3.16 0.35
CA SER A 120 0.78 -2.81 -0.91
C SER A 120 2.06 -2.02 -0.63
N THR A 121 3.17 -2.32 -1.32
CA THR A 121 4.46 -1.75 -0.92
C THR A 121 4.53 -0.23 -1.14
N SER A 122 3.74 0.29 -2.08
CA SER A 122 3.48 1.72 -2.30
C SER A 122 2.99 2.44 -1.05
N GLU A 123 2.13 1.81 -0.25
CA GLU A 123 1.54 2.42 0.94
C GLU A 123 2.52 2.41 2.12
N LEU A 124 3.40 1.41 2.19
CA LEU A 124 4.52 1.42 3.13
C LEU A 124 5.50 2.55 2.81
N LEU A 125 5.86 2.70 1.53
CA LEU A 125 6.74 3.79 1.09
C LEU A 125 6.11 5.15 1.42
N LYS A 126 4.82 5.32 1.14
CA LYS A 126 4.08 6.53 1.49
C LYS A 126 4.17 6.81 2.99
N PHE A 127 3.88 5.84 3.85
CA PHE A 127 3.94 6.03 5.30
C PHE A 127 5.34 6.40 5.81
N TYR A 128 6.37 5.68 5.37
CA TYR A 128 7.73 5.85 5.90
C TYR A 128 8.52 7.00 5.28
N LEU A 129 8.16 7.44 4.07
CA LEU A 129 8.84 8.53 3.37
C LEU A 129 8.12 9.88 3.47
N GLN A 130 6.83 9.91 3.82
CA GLN A 130 6.10 11.17 4.04
C GLN A 130 6.53 11.94 5.30
N LYS A 131 7.23 11.30 6.25
CA LYS A 131 7.63 11.92 7.54
C LYS A 131 8.80 12.92 7.46
N LYS A 132 9.16 13.41 6.28
CA LYS A 132 10.30 14.34 6.09
C LYS A 132 9.93 15.83 5.98
N ASN A 133 8.80 16.25 6.56
CA ASN A 133 8.46 17.67 6.71
C ASN A 133 8.31 18.03 8.19
#